data_AF-A0AAW1IEQ7-F1
#
_entry.id   AF-A0AAW1IEQ7-F1
#
_cell.length_a   1.000
_cell.length_b   1.000
_cell.length_c   1.000
_cell.angle_alpha   90.00
_cell.angle_beta   90.00
_cell.angle_gamma   90.00
#
_symmetry.space_group_name_H-M   'P 1'
#
loop_
_entity.id
_entity.type
_entity.pdbx_description
1 polymer ?
#
loop_
_entity_poly.entity_id
_entity_poly.type
_entity_poly.pdbx_seq_one_letter_code
_entity_poly.pdbx_strand_id
1 'polypeptide(L)'
;MEDEHAIEGSLEIDMSKLTNIEVEKVVRHMRSNKAEHAIEGSLEIDMSKLTNIEVEKVVRHMRSNKAAGVDEISSELWKADIRSTTDILAALLKDIWESEQIPTQWKAGVIVKIPKKDDAKICENWRGVMHY
;
A
#
# COMPACT_ATOMS: atom_id res chain seq x y z
N MET A 1 7.65 -42.94 0.48
CA MET A 1 7.55 -42.76 -0.98
C MET A 1 6.37 -41.83 -1.18
N GLU A 2 6.61 -40.56 -0.83
CA GLU A 2 6.65 -39.43 -1.78
C GLU A 2 5.19 -38.98 -2.01
N ASP A 3 4.72 -37.89 -1.40
CA ASP A 3 4.99 -36.56 -1.92
C ASP A 3 5.16 -35.48 -0.85
N GLU A 4 6.43 -35.12 -0.66
CA GLU A 4 6.87 -33.83 -0.22
C GLU A 4 6.94 -32.95 -1.48
N HIS A 5 5.83 -32.30 -1.87
CA HIS A 5 5.83 -31.34 -2.97
C HIS A 5 5.53 -29.94 -2.45
N ALA A 6 6.63 -29.28 -2.08
CA ALA A 6 6.74 -27.87 -1.79
C ALA A 6 6.07 -27.02 -2.89
N ILE A 7 5.14 -26.15 -2.48
CA ILE A 7 4.83 -24.94 -3.24
C ILE A 7 4.74 -23.76 -2.25
N GLU A 8 5.79 -23.57 -1.45
CA GLU A 8 6.10 -22.24 -0.90
C GLU A 8 6.73 -21.40 -2.03
N GLY A 9 5.93 -21.11 -3.05
CA GLY A 9 6.31 -20.27 -4.16
C GLY A 9 5.80 -18.86 -3.94
N SER A 10 6.47 -18.08 -3.10
CA SER A 10 6.28 -16.62 -3.07
C SER A 10 6.81 -16.07 -4.40
N LEU A 11 5.93 -15.45 -5.20
CA LEU A 11 6.39 -14.72 -6.38
C LEU A 11 6.75 -13.31 -5.95
N GLU A 12 8.02 -12.97 -6.11
CA GLU A 12 8.49 -11.59 -6.05
C GLU A 12 8.09 -10.90 -7.36
N ILE A 13 7.23 -9.89 -7.25
CA ILE A 13 6.86 -9.07 -8.40
C ILE A 13 7.59 -7.74 -8.29
N ASP A 14 8.44 -7.51 -9.28
CA ASP A 14 9.04 -6.21 -9.52
C ASP A 14 7.98 -5.27 -10.11
N MET A 15 7.38 -4.43 -9.26
CA MET A 15 6.37 -3.46 -9.69
C MET A 15 7.00 -2.32 -10.51
N SER A 16 8.32 -2.25 -10.67
CA SER A 16 8.95 -1.33 -11.65
C SER A 16 8.58 -1.69 -13.11
N LYS A 17 8.09 -2.91 -13.34
CA LYS A 17 7.56 -3.40 -14.63
C LYS A 17 6.09 -3.06 -14.86
N LEU A 18 5.32 -2.71 -13.82
CA LEU A 18 4.09 -1.96 -14.00
C LEU A 18 4.52 -0.57 -14.41
N THR A 19 4.57 -0.39 -15.73
CA THR A 19 5.28 0.68 -16.39
C THR A 19 5.09 2.02 -15.66
N ASN A 20 6.17 2.81 -15.60
CA ASN A 20 6.16 4.21 -15.18
C ASN A 20 4.99 5.02 -15.76
N ILE A 21 4.34 4.54 -16.82
CA ILE A 21 3.14 5.10 -17.42
C ILE A 21 1.96 5.17 -16.42
N GLU A 22 1.66 4.17 -15.57
CA GLU A 22 0.53 4.27 -14.62
C GLU A 22 0.82 5.25 -13.47
N VAL A 23 2.02 5.19 -12.88
CA VAL A 23 2.41 6.10 -11.79
C VAL A 23 2.59 7.53 -12.29
N GLU A 24 3.24 7.72 -13.44
CA GLU A 24 3.33 9.04 -14.10
C GLU A 24 1.96 9.54 -14.57
N LYS A 25 1.03 8.65 -14.97
CA LYS A 25 -0.36 9.04 -15.24
C LYS A 25 -1.04 9.50 -13.97
N VAL A 26 -0.85 8.83 -12.84
CA VAL A 26 -1.41 9.22 -11.54
C VAL A 26 -0.82 10.55 -11.08
N VAL A 27 0.50 10.71 -11.16
CA VAL A 27 1.20 11.97 -10.83
C VAL A 27 0.81 13.09 -11.80
N ARG A 28 0.72 12.84 -13.11
CA ARG A 28 0.20 13.81 -14.09
C ARG A 28 -1.27 14.14 -13.86
N HIS A 29 -2.09 13.18 -13.49
CA HIS A 29 -3.49 13.39 -13.16
C HIS A 29 -3.64 14.27 -11.90
N MET A 30 -2.84 14.01 -10.86
CA MET A 30 -2.72 14.88 -9.68
C MET A 30 -2.27 16.30 -10.06
N ARG A 31 -1.31 16.43 -10.99
CA ARG A 31 -0.87 17.73 -11.53
C ARG A 31 -1.93 18.42 -12.40
N SER A 32 -2.75 17.69 -13.16
CA SER A 32 -3.85 18.24 -13.97
C SER A 32 -4.99 18.75 -13.08
N ASN A 33 -5.30 18.04 -11.99
CA ASN A 33 -6.26 18.48 -10.98
C ASN A 33 -5.85 19.78 -10.26
N LYS A 34 -4.56 20.12 -10.24
CA LYS A 34 -4.05 21.39 -9.71
C LYS A 34 -4.47 22.62 -10.55
N ALA A 35 -4.79 22.42 -11.84
CA ALA A 35 -5.12 23.50 -12.77
C ALA A 35 -6.62 23.67 -13.04
N GLU A 36 -7.43 22.64 -12.79
CA GLU A 36 -8.84 22.59 -13.25
C GLU A 36 -9.90 22.75 -12.14
N HIS A 37 -9.53 22.83 -10.86
CA HIS A 37 -10.50 23.01 -9.75
C HIS A 37 -10.98 24.47 -9.56
N ALA A 38 -11.41 25.07 -10.66
CA ALA A 38 -12.49 26.05 -10.63
C ALA A 38 -13.62 25.48 -11.48
N ILE A 39 -14.67 24.98 -10.80
CA ILE A 39 -16.00 24.56 -11.30
C ILE A 39 -16.31 23.05 -11.11
N GLU A 40 -17.06 22.81 -10.03
CA GLU A 40 -18.24 21.93 -9.86
C GLU A 40 -18.07 20.40 -9.92
N GLY A 41 -18.12 19.78 -8.73
CA GLY A 41 -18.63 18.42 -8.54
C GLY A 41 -17.61 17.28 -8.40
N SER A 42 -16.31 17.56 -8.39
CA SER A 42 -15.27 16.58 -8.09
C SER A 42 -15.11 16.44 -6.56
N LEU A 43 -14.89 15.22 -6.06
CA LEU A 43 -14.45 14.98 -4.68
C LEU A 43 -13.24 15.87 -4.44
N GLU A 44 -13.42 16.95 -3.67
CA GLU A 44 -12.33 17.82 -3.25
C GLU A 44 -11.41 16.96 -2.37
N ILE A 45 -10.45 16.28 -2.99
CA ILE A 45 -9.32 15.72 -2.28
C ILE A 45 -8.57 16.95 -1.82
N ASP A 46 -8.72 17.27 -0.54
CA ASP A 46 -7.97 18.35 0.07
C ASP A 46 -6.49 18.02 -0.01
N MET A 47 -5.83 18.63 -1.00
CA MET A 47 -4.39 18.53 -1.23
C MET A 47 -3.62 19.43 -0.25
N SER A 48 -4.28 19.98 0.78
CA SER A 48 -3.63 20.71 1.85
C SER A 48 -2.61 19.82 2.58
N LYS A 49 -1.76 20.47 3.36
CA LYS A 49 -0.69 19.84 4.10
C LYS A 49 -1.27 18.76 5.03
N LEU A 50 -0.95 17.50 4.75
CA LEU A 50 -1.25 16.35 5.60
C LEU A 50 -1.01 16.71 7.07
N THR A 51 -2.07 16.65 7.87
CA THR A 51 -2.00 17.04 9.27
C THR A 51 -1.71 15.84 10.16
N ASN A 52 -1.00 16.08 11.28
CA ASN A 52 -0.80 15.05 12.29
C ASN A 52 -2.14 14.50 12.81
N ILE A 53 -3.20 15.32 12.85
CA ILE A 53 -4.54 14.91 13.28
C ILE A 53 -5.12 13.86 12.34
N GLU A 54 -4.95 14.01 11.02
CA GLU A 54 -5.43 13.04 10.04
C GLU A 54 -4.65 11.74 10.13
N VAL A 55 -3.32 11.82 10.22
CA VAL A 55 -2.45 10.65 10.39
C VAL A 55 -2.82 9.90 11.66
N GLU A 56 -2.97 10.60 12.78
CA GLU A 56 -3.35 10.03 14.06
C GLU A 56 -4.72 9.34 13.99
N LYS A 57 -5.71 9.97 13.33
CA LYS A 57 -7.02 9.34 13.08
C LYS A 57 -6.88 8.06 12.30
N VAL A 58 -6.10 8.04 11.22
CA VAL A 58 -5.90 6.83 10.40
C VAL A 58 -5.26 5.73 11.24
N VAL A 59 -4.14 6.02 11.92
CA VAL A 59 -3.43 5.05 12.78
C VAL A 59 -4.38 4.42 13.81
N ARG A 60 -5.21 5.24 14.46
CA ARG A 60 -6.17 4.76 15.45
C ARG A 60 -7.24 3.83 14.85
N HIS A 61 -7.69 4.12 13.63
CA HIS A 61 -8.76 3.38 12.95
C HIS A 61 -8.25 2.25 12.03
N MET A 62 -6.94 1.99 11.98
CA MET A 62 -6.39 0.82 11.28
C MET A 62 -7.05 -0.47 11.79
N ARG A 63 -7.27 -1.46 10.92
CA ARG A 63 -7.86 -2.74 11.35
C ARG A 63 -6.83 -3.57 12.07
N SER A 64 -7.16 -4.00 13.29
CA SER A 64 -6.35 -4.92 14.09
C SER A 64 -6.47 -6.37 13.62
N ASN A 65 -5.53 -7.21 14.05
CA ASN A 65 -5.40 -8.63 13.74
C ASN A 65 -5.26 -8.91 12.23
N LYS A 66 -4.62 -7.99 11.51
CA LYS A 66 -4.13 -8.24 10.15
C LYS A 66 -2.75 -8.87 10.23
N ALA A 67 -2.45 -9.74 9.29
CA ALA A 67 -1.09 -10.24 9.11
C ALA A 67 -0.14 -9.04 8.89
N ALA A 68 1.02 -9.08 9.53
CA ALA A 68 2.06 -8.09 9.29
C ALA A 68 2.51 -8.14 7.82
N GLY A 69 3.06 -7.02 7.35
CA GLY A 69 3.72 -6.95 6.04
C GLY A 69 5.00 -7.78 6.02
N VAL A 70 5.75 -7.68 4.92
CA VAL A 70 7.09 -8.29 4.83
C VAL A 70 8.06 -7.64 5.84
N ASP A 71 7.74 -6.42 6.28
CA ASP A 71 8.44 -5.68 7.31
C ASP A 71 8.20 -6.17 8.74
N GLU A 72 7.31 -7.16 8.94
CA GLU A 72 6.88 -7.68 10.23
C GLU A 72 6.21 -6.64 11.14
N ILE A 73 5.83 -5.47 10.61
CA ILE A 73 5.18 -4.41 11.37
C ILE A 73 3.66 -4.60 11.32
N SER A 74 3.07 -4.90 12.48
CA SER A 74 1.62 -5.04 12.60
C SER A 74 0.92 -3.71 12.92
N SER A 75 -0.39 -3.66 12.67
CA SER A 75 -1.23 -2.51 13.03
C SER A 75 -1.22 -2.20 14.53
N GLU A 76 -0.99 -3.20 15.37
CA GLU A 76 -0.87 -3.09 16.81
C GLU A 76 0.41 -2.36 17.19
N LEU A 77 1.52 -2.58 16.46
CA LEU A 77 2.77 -1.87 16.70
C LEU A 77 2.62 -0.38 16.39
N TRP A 78 1.98 -0.04 15.28
CA TRP A 78 1.65 1.34 14.93
C TRP A 78 0.76 2.03 15.97
N LYS A 79 -0.13 1.27 16.63
CA LYS A 79 -1.02 1.78 17.67
C LYS A 79 -0.40 1.78 19.07
N ALA A 80 0.74 1.11 19.28
CA ALA A 80 1.37 1.00 20.60
C ALA A 80 1.86 2.36 21.11
N ASP A 81 2.42 3.18 20.21
CA ASP A 81 2.75 4.57 20.46
C ASP A 81 2.23 5.46 19.32
N ILE A 82 0.96 5.84 19.44
CA ILE A 82 0.26 6.65 18.43
C ILE A 82 0.94 7.99 18.22
N ARG A 83 1.48 8.62 19.27
CA ARG A 83 2.06 9.96 19.16
C ARG A 83 3.35 9.91 18.35
N SER A 84 4.30 9.07 18.76
CA SER A 84 5.57 8.92 18.05
C SER A 84 5.35 8.41 16.62
N THR A 85 4.43 7.45 16.44
CA THR A 85 4.06 6.94 15.12
C THR A 85 3.50 8.05 14.23
N THR A 86 2.60 8.89 14.77
CA THR A 86 2.01 10.00 14.02
C THR A 86 3.08 10.99 13.57
N ASP A 87 4.01 11.36 14.45
CA ASP A 87 5.07 12.31 14.13
C ASP A 87 6.01 11.76 13.04
N ILE A 88 6.41 10.48 13.13
CA ILE A 88 7.25 9.81 12.12
C ILE A 88 6.52 9.72 10.77
N LEU A 89 5.27 9.23 10.76
CA LEU A 89 4.50 9.06 9.53
C LEU A 89 4.18 10.39 8.86
N ALA A 90 3.83 11.42 9.64
CA ALA A 90 3.55 12.74 9.10
C ALA A 90 4.80 13.37 8.46
N ALA A 91 5.98 13.22 9.08
CA ALA A 91 7.24 13.67 8.50
C ALA A 91 7.57 12.93 7.19
N LEU A 92 7.50 11.60 7.19
CA LEU A 92 7.77 10.78 6.01
C LEU A 92 6.83 11.12 4.85
N LEU A 93 5.52 11.20 5.12
CA LEU A 93 4.53 11.50 4.09
C LEU A 93 4.67 12.93 3.56
N LYS A 94 5.06 13.88 4.41
CA LYS A 94 5.40 15.24 3.98
C LYS A 94 6.61 15.26 3.05
N ASP A 95 7.67 14.50 3.38
CA ASP A 95 8.87 14.43 2.55
C ASP A 95 8.58 13.78 1.18
N ILE A 96 7.78 12.70 1.17
CA ILE A 96 7.31 12.07 -0.08
C ILE A 96 6.49 13.04 -0.91
N TRP A 97 5.62 13.82 -0.26
CA TRP A 97 4.78 14.82 -0.92
C TRP A 97 5.59 15.96 -1.54
N GLU A 98 6.57 16.50 -0.80
CA GLU A 98 7.39 17.63 -1.24
C GLU A 98 8.42 17.21 -2.30
N SER A 99 8.97 15.99 -2.20
CA SER A 99 9.94 15.47 -3.17
C SER A 99 9.29 14.88 -4.43
N GLU A 100 7.99 14.56 -4.38
CA GLU A 100 7.28 13.77 -5.39
C GLU A 100 7.99 12.42 -5.69
N GLN A 101 8.75 11.87 -4.73
CA GLN A 101 9.47 10.60 -4.87
C GLN A 101 8.91 9.52 -3.96
N ILE A 102 8.50 8.40 -4.57
CA ILE A 102 8.05 7.21 -3.83
C ILE A 102 9.26 6.33 -3.47
N PRO A 103 9.38 5.83 -2.22
CA PRO A 103 10.42 4.89 -1.82
C PRO A 103 10.52 3.70 -2.77
N THR A 104 11.73 3.27 -3.09
CA THR A 104 11.95 2.12 -3.99
C THR A 104 11.39 0.83 -3.41
N GLN A 105 11.37 0.69 -2.08
CA GLN A 105 10.76 -0.44 -1.38
C GLN A 105 9.26 -0.58 -1.70
N TRP A 106 8.54 0.53 -1.90
CA TRP A 106 7.11 0.50 -2.24
C TRP A 106 6.86 0.10 -3.71
N LYS A 107 7.93 -0.02 -4.52
CA LYS A 107 7.88 -0.47 -5.91
C LYS A 107 8.09 -1.99 -6.03
N ALA A 108 8.12 -2.71 -4.92
CA ALA A 108 8.16 -4.17 -4.91
C ALA A 108 7.02 -4.70 -4.04
N GLY A 109 6.53 -5.90 -4.35
CA GLY A 109 5.52 -6.57 -3.55
C GLY A 109 5.63 -8.08 -3.70
N VAL A 110 5.31 -8.79 -2.63
CA VAL A 110 5.30 -10.26 -2.59
C VAL A 110 3.87 -10.75 -2.77
N ILE A 111 3.61 -11.58 -3.77
CA ILE A 111 2.32 -12.25 -3.91
C ILE A 111 2.38 -13.62 -3.26
N VAL A 112 1.55 -13.78 -2.23
CA VAL A 112 1.26 -15.07 -1.60
C VAL A 112 0.00 -15.65 -2.21
N LYS A 113 0.07 -16.89 -2.68
CA LYS A 113 -1.09 -17.61 -3.24
C LYS A 113 -1.87 -18.30 -2.13
N ILE A 114 -3.18 -18.04 -2.06
CA ILE A 114 -4.08 -18.69 -1.12
C ILE A 114 -5.14 -19.47 -1.91
N PRO A 115 -5.34 -20.76 -1.64
CA PRO A 115 -6.39 -21.52 -2.30
C PRO A 115 -7.76 -21.04 -1.80
N LYS A 116 -8.71 -20.89 -2.72
CA LYS A 116 -10.14 -20.77 -2.40
C LYS A 116 -10.66 -22.13 -1.93
N LYS A 117 -11.91 -22.19 -1.47
CA LYS A 117 -12.49 -23.40 -0.88
C LYS A 117 -12.64 -24.58 -1.88
N ASP A 118 -12.54 -24.30 -3.18
CA ASP A 118 -12.70 -25.26 -4.26
C ASP A 118 -11.43 -26.08 -4.55
N ASP A 119 -11.43 -26.89 -5.61
CA ASP A 119 -10.30 -27.75 -5.97
C ASP A 119 -9.03 -26.93 -6.24
N ALA A 120 -8.00 -27.14 -5.40
CA ALA A 120 -6.71 -26.47 -5.46
C ALA A 120 -5.87 -26.85 -6.69
N LYS A 121 -6.26 -27.88 -7.46
CA LYS A 121 -5.59 -28.25 -8.71
C LYS A 121 -5.93 -27.31 -9.88
N ILE A 122 -7.01 -26.53 -9.75
CA ILE A 122 -7.45 -25.58 -10.77
C ILE A 122 -6.82 -24.22 -10.48
N CYS A 123 -6.00 -23.69 -11.39
CA CYS A 123 -5.30 -22.42 -11.22
C CYS A 123 -6.24 -21.24 -10.87
N GLU A 124 -7.45 -21.22 -11.42
CA GLU A 124 -8.47 -20.17 -11.20
C GLU A 124 -9.03 -20.15 -9.76
N ASN A 125 -8.86 -21.27 -9.04
CA ASN A 125 -9.29 -21.42 -7.65
C ASN A 125 -8.27 -20.87 -6.66
N TRP A 126 -7.25 -20.17 -7.11
CA TRP A 126 -6.31 -19.45 -6.25
C TRP A 126 -6.62 -17.96 -6.24
N ARG A 127 -6.33 -17.29 -5.12
CA ARG A 127 -6.28 -15.82 -5.04
C ARG A 127 -4.89 -15.38 -4.63
N GLY A 128 -4.37 -14.36 -5.28
CA GLY A 128 -3.17 -13.66 -4.82
C GLY A 128 -3.54 -12.72 -3.67
N VAL A 129 -2.77 -12.75 -2.60
CA VAL A 129 -2.73 -11.70 -1.58
C VAL A 129 -1.37 -11.04 -1.69
N MET A 130 -1.37 -9.73 -1.94
CA MET A 130 -0.14 -8.96 -2.05
C MET A 130 0.25 -8.46 -0.65
N HIS A 131 1.47 -8.74 -0.26
CA HIS A 131 2.15 -8.13 0.88
C HIS A 131 3.16 -7.11 0.34
N TYR A 132 3.13 -5.92 0.92
CA TYR A 132 4.12 -4.87 0.67
C TYR A 132 5.10 -4.80 1.84
#